data_AF-A0A7Y4QAS8-F1
#
_entry.id   AF-A0A7Y4QAS8-F1
#
_cell.length_a   1.000
_cell.length_b   1.000
_cell.length_c   1.000
_cell.angle_alpha   90.00
_cell.angle_beta   90.00
_cell.angle_gamma   90.00
#
_symmetry.space_group_name_H-M   'P 1'
#
loop_
_entity.id
_entity.type
_entity.pdbx_description
1 polymer ?
#
loop_
_entity_poly.entity_id
_entity_poly.type
_entity_poly.pdbx_seq_one_letter_code
_entity_poly.pdbx_strand_id
1 'polypeptide(L)'
;MKLAATILLLTIANMTVGQTGWLTTRDFPGGPKTAFGGTSDSLLVTGTADGIWVSDNEGYSWSKTNSSYIYSLLVSQQKIVAGGKGKLFFSSDRGATWDSVAVPTTYPIVKIVKNPQGQYFIIASGFTAEAGFVGDGVLFNSGDLQTWQHRNNGIPANLRSAEQLAIDKNGRLYVALPDENVSGGGGLYVSSDAGLNWNHIPFVVNNLGTVKAENTFSISLTPQDSVIVGVNGTAVNIAARLNLVKHIDDIANNSPWRPMRIRSTGNWWEDQILNEIHFAKNGDWYSSITSTLSQGGSFFSSNRGVTWSKNNQGVGISLTTQFERMFHYETSYGKMFMTQLLDSRVYWTTQSVIDPITISGKVVDDIGKPLMAIIRMQNTQLLTNSVGEFSVTVSKGWSGKIALSLFNYSFQPSSILLSNIQSSTRVADVIGTYIGNYFISGRVVNVLGEPISGVLINGLPEPPITNSFGFYVASVPARWTGTITPKLDGHSFVPTSLSITDLRSDKGEQNFTMRKNGVIYIKGTVKDESGAALAGAELQGLPERTRINSNGDYVAQVPLNWAGTIKDTLNGYQFNSIQ
;
A
#
# COMPACT_ATOMS: atom_id res chain seq x y z
N MET A 1 -13.53 -47.34 -25.79
CA MET A 1 -12.47 -46.72 -24.95
C MET A 1 -12.05 -45.40 -25.57
N LYS A 2 -12.48 -44.27 -25.00
CA LYS A 2 -11.81 -42.96 -25.02
C LYS A 2 -12.70 -42.00 -24.20
N LEU A 3 -12.32 -41.83 -22.92
CA LEU A 3 -12.89 -40.82 -22.04
C LEU A 3 -12.53 -39.44 -22.58
N ALA A 4 -13.52 -38.55 -22.71
CA ALA A 4 -13.30 -37.13 -22.87
C ALA A 4 -12.99 -36.54 -21.48
N ALA A 5 -11.72 -36.18 -21.25
CA ALA A 5 -11.32 -35.39 -20.10
C ALA A 5 -11.31 -33.92 -20.51
N THR A 6 -12.38 -33.19 -20.18
CA THR A 6 -12.42 -31.74 -20.27
C THR A 6 -11.57 -31.18 -19.13
N ILE A 7 -10.33 -30.82 -19.43
CA ILE A 7 -9.47 -30.07 -18.50
C ILE A 7 -9.95 -28.63 -18.51
N LEU A 8 -10.75 -28.27 -17.50
CA LEU A 8 -11.06 -26.88 -17.20
C LEU A 8 -9.83 -26.27 -16.50
N LEU A 9 -8.93 -25.68 -17.28
CA LEU A 9 -7.82 -24.91 -16.75
C LEU A 9 -8.38 -23.59 -16.18
N LEU A 10 -8.69 -23.57 -14.88
CA LEU A 10 -8.91 -22.30 -14.17
C LEU A 10 -7.55 -21.59 -14.09
N THR A 11 -7.29 -20.70 -15.03
CA THR A 11 -6.23 -19.71 -14.87
C THR A 11 -6.66 -18.76 -13.76
N ILE A 12 -6.22 -19.04 -12.53
CA ILE A 12 -6.23 -18.04 -11.47
C ILE A 12 -5.28 -16.95 -11.96
N ALA A 13 -5.86 -15.84 -12.44
CA ALA A 13 -5.11 -14.62 -12.63
C ALA A 13 -4.60 -14.19 -11.25
N ASN A 14 -3.36 -14.57 -10.93
CA ASN A 14 -2.60 -13.89 -9.90
C ASN A 14 -2.43 -12.45 -10.40
N MET A 15 -3.38 -11.57 -10.06
CA MET A 15 -3.16 -10.14 -10.15
C MET A 15 -2.14 -9.79 -9.08
N THR A 16 -0.86 -10.05 -9.34
CA THR A 16 0.23 -9.34 -8.69
C THR A 16 0.13 -7.89 -9.18
N VAL A 17 -0.63 -7.08 -8.47
CA VAL A 17 -0.59 -5.62 -8.66
C VAL A 17 0.73 -5.17 -8.05
N GLY A 18 1.79 -5.16 -8.86
CA GLY A 18 2.95 -4.33 -8.55
C GLY A 18 2.45 -2.90 -8.41
N GLN A 19 2.85 -2.20 -7.36
CA GLN A 19 2.52 -0.79 -7.17
C GLN A 19 2.99 0.00 -8.41
N THR A 20 2.06 0.61 -9.16
CA THR A 20 2.38 1.31 -10.41
C THR A 20 2.81 2.76 -10.21
N GLY A 21 2.74 3.27 -8.97
CA GLY A 21 3.04 4.66 -8.64
C GLY A 21 3.81 4.81 -7.33
N TRP A 22 3.89 6.03 -6.84
CA TRP A 22 4.52 6.37 -5.57
C TRP A 22 3.48 6.43 -4.46
N LEU A 23 3.81 5.87 -3.30
CA LEU A 23 3.01 6.00 -2.08
C LEU A 23 3.79 6.86 -1.10
N THR A 24 3.08 7.58 -0.23
CA THR A 24 3.75 8.34 0.82
C THR A 24 4.11 7.47 2.03
N THR A 25 5.16 7.85 2.75
CA THR A 25 5.41 7.34 4.11
C THR A 25 4.30 7.81 5.06
N ARG A 26 4.22 7.19 6.25
CA ARG A 26 3.21 7.53 7.26
C ARG A 26 3.39 8.96 7.79
N ASP A 27 4.63 9.30 8.13
CA ASP A 27 4.99 10.58 8.74
C ASP A 27 5.91 11.38 7.80
N PHE A 28 5.74 12.71 7.81
CA PHE A 28 6.51 13.68 7.03
C PHE A 28 7.19 14.66 7.99
N PRO A 29 8.36 14.32 8.54
CA PRO A 29 8.99 15.10 9.60
C PRO A 29 9.39 16.50 9.12
N GLY A 30 9.10 17.52 9.91
CA GLY A 30 9.56 18.88 9.65
C GLY A 30 8.97 19.51 8.39
N GLY A 31 9.71 20.48 7.83
CA GLY A 31 9.30 21.25 6.66
C GLY A 31 9.77 20.65 5.31
N PRO A 32 9.88 21.50 4.29
CA PRO A 32 10.33 21.13 2.94
C PRO A 32 11.73 20.49 2.97
N LYS A 33 11.90 19.40 2.23
CA LYS A 33 13.16 18.65 2.17
C LYS A 33 14.14 19.30 1.21
N THR A 34 15.39 19.42 1.66
CA THR A 34 16.46 20.10 0.91
C THR A 34 17.52 19.12 0.43
N ALA A 35 17.62 17.97 1.09
CA ALA A 35 18.47 16.85 0.73
C ALA A 35 17.87 15.55 1.27
N PHE A 36 18.24 14.42 0.67
CA PHE A 36 17.78 13.10 1.11
C PHE A 36 18.77 12.00 0.77
N GLY A 37 18.82 10.98 1.62
CA GLY A 37 19.57 9.76 1.39
C GLY A 37 19.20 8.68 2.40
N GLY A 38 19.77 7.49 2.25
CA GLY A 38 19.51 6.37 3.16
C GLY A 38 20.59 5.31 3.11
N THR A 39 20.50 4.33 4.01
CA THR A 39 21.37 3.14 4.03
C THR A 39 20.79 2.04 4.92
N SER A 40 21.45 0.87 4.98
CA SER A 40 21.11 -0.25 5.89
C SER A 40 19.65 -0.72 5.82
N ASP A 41 19.00 -0.49 4.68
CA ASP A 41 17.60 -0.83 4.38
C ASP A 41 16.53 -0.14 5.20
N SER A 42 16.88 0.42 6.37
CA SER A 42 15.95 1.08 7.27
C SER A 42 16.31 2.53 7.59
N LEU A 43 17.55 2.96 7.37
CA LEU A 43 17.98 4.32 7.71
C LEU A 43 17.60 5.27 6.57
N LEU A 44 16.78 6.27 6.89
CA LEU A 44 16.49 7.42 6.01
C LEU A 44 16.95 8.71 6.70
N VAL A 45 17.56 9.60 5.93
CA VAL A 45 18.03 10.90 6.42
C VAL A 45 17.56 11.99 5.46
N THR A 46 17.08 13.09 6.02
CA THR A 46 16.70 14.25 5.22
C THR A 46 17.09 15.56 5.88
N GLY A 47 17.53 16.51 5.06
CA GLY A 47 17.84 17.87 5.47
C GLY A 47 16.61 18.78 5.33
N THR A 48 16.50 19.76 6.22
CA THR A 48 15.54 20.86 6.13
C THR A 48 16.25 22.21 6.32
N ALA A 49 15.49 23.30 6.24
CA ALA A 49 16.01 24.64 6.52
C ALA A 49 16.50 24.83 7.96
N ASP A 50 16.05 23.98 8.88
CA ASP A 50 16.18 24.14 10.33
C ASP A 50 16.68 22.87 11.05
N GLY A 51 17.17 21.86 10.32
CA GLY A 51 17.63 20.63 10.95
C GLY A 51 17.97 19.48 10.01
N ILE A 52 18.44 18.41 10.66
CA ILE A 52 18.64 17.09 10.06
C ILE A 52 17.66 16.13 10.74
N TRP A 53 16.89 15.40 9.93
CA TRP A 53 15.93 14.42 10.40
C TRP A 53 16.39 13.01 10.04
N VAL A 54 16.30 12.10 10.99
CA VAL A 54 16.75 10.70 10.84
C VAL A 54 15.66 9.74 11.27
N SER A 55 15.41 8.74 10.44
CA SER A 55 14.58 7.59 10.75
C SER A 55 15.41 6.32 10.62
N ASP A 56 15.36 5.45 11.61
CA ASP A 56 16.02 4.13 11.62
C ASP A 56 15.06 2.99 11.23
N ASN A 57 13.83 3.34 10.85
CA ASN A 57 12.74 2.42 10.58
C ASN A 57 11.95 2.85 9.33
N GLU A 58 12.61 3.08 8.20
CA GLU A 58 11.96 3.33 6.90
C GLU A 58 10.95 4.49 6.89
N GLY A 59 11.13 5.47 7.78
CA GLY A 59 10.28 6.64 7.89
C GLY A 59 9.02 6.47 8.76
N TYR A 60 8.94 5.41 9.59
CA TYR A 60 7.83 5.26 10.57
C TYR A 60 7.95 6.26 11.72
N SER A 61 9.16 6.57 12.17
CA SER A 61 9.40 7.59 13.17
C SER A 61 10.68 8.34 12.86
N TRP A 62 10.73 9.59 13.28
CA TRP A 62 11.84 10.48 12.97
C TRP A 62 12.32 11.20 14.21
N SER A 63 13.63 11.35 14.32
CA SER A 63 14.31 12.19 15.30
C SER A 63 14.90 13.41 14.60
N LYS A 64 14.89 14.57 15.27
CA LYS A 64 15.45 15.83 14.75
C LYS A 64 16.71 16.20 15.52
N THR A 65 17.75 16.60 14.78
CA THR A 65 18.85 17.41 15.31
C THR A 65 18.75 18.82 14.75
N ASN A 66 18.78 19.83 15.62
CA ASN A 66 18.75 21.23 15.18
C ASN A 66 20.07 21.61 14.50
N SER A 67 19.97 22.21 13.32
CA SER A 67 21.10 22.73 12.55
C SER A 67 20.66 23.94 11.73
N SER A 68 21.62 24.63 11.12
CA SER A 68 21.32 25.53 10.01
C SER A 68 20.81 24.75 8.80
N TYR A 69 20.38 25.49 7.77
CA TYR A 69 19.97 24.94 6.48
C TYR A 69 20.96 23.90 5.94
N ILE A 70 20.43 22.74 5.56
CA ILE A 70 21.20 21.64 4.97
C ILE A 70 21.02 21.65 3.45
N TYR A 71 22.12 21.68 2.70
CA TYR A 71 22.14 21.77 1.24
C TYR A 71 22.47 20.44 0.57
N SER A 72 23.18 19.54 1.24
CA SER A 72 23.56 18.24 0.69
C SER A 72 23.72 17.18 1.77
N LEU A 73 23.60 15.91 1.36
CA LEU A 73 23.78 14.75 2.23
C LEU A 73 24.60 13.68 1.51
N LEU A 74 25.48 13.03 2.28
CA LEU A 74 26.11 11.76 1.94
C LEU A 74 25.81 10.78 3.08
N VAL A 75 25.03 9.74 2.79
CA VAL A 75 24.62 8.72 3.77
C VAL A 75 25.29 7.41 3.42
N SER A 76 25.99 6.81 4.39
CA SER A 76 26.65 5.51 4.25
C SER A 76 26.47 4.69 5.53
N GLN A 77 26.73 3.39 5.48
CA GLN A 77 26.63 2.52 6.66
C GLN A 77 27.53 2.97 7.82
N GLN A 78 28.65 3.64 7.52
CA GLN A 78 29.65 4.04 8.50
C GLN A 78 29.40 5.45 9.06
N LYS A 79 28.91 6.36 8.21
CA LYS A 79 28.84 7.78 8.54
C LYS A 79 27.76 8.49 7.74
N ILE A 80 27.08 9.44 8.38
CA ILE A 80 26.22 10.44 7.77
C ILE A 80 27.01 11.75 7.72
N VAL A 81 27.04 12.43 6.58
CA VAL A 81 27.67 13.75 6.43
C VAL A 81 26.66 14.69 5.77
N ALA A 82 26.40 15.83 6.40
CA ALA A 82 25.45 16.85 5.97
C ALA A 82 26.16 18.19 5.72
N GLY A 83 25.94 18.75 4.53
CA GLY A 83 26.51 20.03 4.09
C GLY A 83 25.62 21.21 4.46
N GLY A 84 26.13 22.12 5.29
CA GLY A 84 25.54 23.43 5.53
C GLY A 84 26.25 24.53 4.74
N LYS A 85 26.03 25.79 5.12
CA LYS A 85 26.79 26.94 4.61
C LYS A 85 28.11 27.08 5.38
N GLY A 86 29.24 26.85 4.72
CA GLY A 86 30.59 26.92 5.31
C GLY A 86 30.88 25.89 6.42
N LYS A 87 30.02 24.88 6.59
CA LYS A 87 30.07 23.97 7.73
C LYS A 87 29.54 22.59 7.36
N LEU A 88 30.18 21.55 7.87
CA LEU A 88 29.69 20.17 7.80
C LEU A 88 29.20 19.72 9.17
N PHE A 89 28.17 18.86 9.15
CA PHE A 89 27.71 18.10 10.31
C PHE A 89 27.87 16.62 10.00
N PHE A 90 28.29 15.81 10.97
CA PHE A 90 28.44 14.38 10.72
C PHE A 90 28.12 13.54 11.95
N SER A 91 27.68 12.32 11.69
CA SER A 91 27.33 11.33 12.70
C SER A 91 27.91 9.97 12.33
N SER A 92 28.53 9.30 13.30
CA SER A 92 29.10 7.95 13.15
C SER A 92 28.25 6.87 13.81
N ASP A 93 27.13 7.23 14.44
CA ASP A 93 26.24 6.36 15.22
C ASP A 93 24.80 6.42 14.70
N ARG A 94 24.65 6.51 13.37
CA ARG A 94 23.37 6.50 12.67
C ARG A 94 22.45 7.67 13.05
N GLY A 95 23.01 8.81 13.41
CA GLY A 95 22.29 10.05 13.67
C GLY A 95 21.89 10.26 15.13
N ALA A 96 22.36 9.41 16.06
CA ALA A 96 22.08 9.57 17.48
C ALA A 96 22.88 10.72 18.11
N THR A 97 24.15 10.88 17.71
CA THR A 97 25.00 12.02 18.08
C THR A 97 25.61 12.66 16.83
N TRP A 98 25.88 13.97 16.94
CA TRP A 98 26.34 14.80 15.83
C TRP A 98 27.51 15.68 16.24
N ASP A 99 28.55 15.64 15.42
CA ASP A 99 29.67 16.57 15.46
C ASP A 99 29.59 17.55 14.29
N SER A 100 30.40 18.61 14.35
CA SER A 100 30.46 19.58 13.25
C SER A 100 31.82 20.23 13.10
N VAL A 101 32.12 20.66 11.87
CA VAL A 101 33.42 21.22 11.49
C VAL A 101 33.24 22.35 10.48
N ALA A 102 33.97 23.45 10.67
CA ALA A 102 34.02 24.54 9.70
C ALA A 102 34.85 24.13 8.48
N VAL A 103 34.38 24.51 7.31
CA VAL A 103 35.08 24.30 6.03
C VAL A 103 35.57 25.68 5.57
N PRO A 104 36.75 25.81 4.92
CA PRO A 104 37.26 27.09 4.42
C PRO A 104 36.47 27.56 3.18
N THR A 105 35.18 27.83 3.36
CA THR A 105 34.27 28.38 2.38
C THR A 105 33.16 29.14 3.10
N THR A 106 32.67 30.22 2.50
CA THR A 106 31.48 30.92 2.98
C THR A 106 30.21 30.50 2.25
N TYR A 107 30.33 29.63 1.25
CA TYR A 107 29.23 29.22 0.38
C TYR A 107 28.52 27.96 0.90
N PRO A 108 27.27 27.72 0.46
CA PRO A 108 26.57 26.46 0.65
C PRO A 108 27.35 25.26 0.11
N ILE A 109 27.49 24.20 0.91
CA ILE A 109 28.05 22.92 0.45
C ILE A 109 26.96 22.14 -0.28
N VAL A 110 26.96 22.19 -1.61
CA VAL A 110 25.84 21.72 -2.46
C VAL A 110 25.98 20.26 -2.91
N LYS A 111 27.17 19.67 -2.82
CA LYS A 111 27.39 18.23 -3.07
C LYS A 111 28.57 17.71 -2.28
N ILE A 112 28.46 16.47 -1.83
CA ILE A 112 29.49 15.72 -1.10
C ILE A 112 29.63 14.36 -1.77
N VAL A 113 30.84 13.95 -2.13
CA VAL A 113 31.15 12.61 -2.62
C VAL A 113 32.32 12.01 -1.83
N LYS A 114 32.38 10.68 -1.79
CA LYS A 114 33.45 9.92 -1.15
C LYS A 114 34.00 8.90 -2.12
N ASN A 115 35.32 8.78 -2.19
CA ASN A 115 35.97 7.78 -3.03
C ASN A 115 36.19 6.44 -2.30
N PRO A 116 36.53 5.35 -3.02
CA PRO A 116 36.82 4.05 -2.41
C PRO A 116 37.97 4.09 -1.39
N GLN A 117 38.91 5.02 -1.52
CA GLN A 117 40.03 5.23 -0.60
C GLN A 117 39.62 5.94 0.71
N GLY A 118 38.36 6.35 0.84
CA GLY A 118 37.85 6.99 2.05
C GLY A 118 37.96 8.50 2.08
N GLN A 119 38.47 9.12 1.02
CA GLN A 119 38.64 10.56 0.88
C GLN A 119 37.33 11.23 0.48
N TYR A 120 37.14 12.47 0.94
CA TYR A 120 35.94 13.25 0.66
C TYR A 120 36.25 14.42 -0.27
N PHE A 121 35.29 14.70 -1.14
CA PHE A 121 35.31 15.85 -2.02
C PHE A 121 33.97 16.58 -1.91
N ILE A 122 34.03 17.89 -1.87
CA ILE A 122 32.84 18.75 -1.81
C ILE A 122 32.94 19.85 -2.85
N ILE A 123 31.79 20.34 -3.26
CA ILE A 123 31.67 21.62 -3.98
C ILE A 123 30.83 22.58 -3.15
N ALA A 124 31.27 23.83 -3.12
CA ALA A 124 30.61 24.90 -2.40
C ALA A 124 30.28 26.06 -3.35
N SER A 125 28.98 26.33 -3.52
CA SER A 125 28.45 27.20 -4.56
C SER A 125 27.21 27.95 -4.10
N GLY A 126 26.97 29.12 -4.67
CA GLY A 126 25.79 29.94 -4.45
C GLY A 126 25.53 30.87 -5.63
N PHE A 127 24.55 31.75 -5.44
CA PHE A 127 24.17 32.76 -6.41
C PHE A 127 24.00 34.11 -5.71
N THR A 128 24.44 35.19 -6.36
CA THR A 128 24.26 36.57 -5.90
C THR A 128 23.76 37.42 -7.04
N ALA A 129 22.99 38.47 -6.76
CA ALA A 129 22.47 39.36 -7.80
C ALA A 129 23.60 40.15 -8.49
N GLU A 130 24.70 40.40 -7.76
CA GLU A 130 25.80 41.24 -8.22
C GLU A 130 26.86 40.46 -9.01
N ALA A 131 27.21 39.24 -8.57
CA ALA A 131 28.29 38.45 -9.15
C ALA A 131 27.82 37.18 -9.86
N GLY A 132 26.50 36.95 -9.95
CA GLY A 132 25.93 35.74 -10.53
C GLY A 132 26.31 34.50 -9.73
N PHE A 133 26.65 33.41 -10.43
CA PHE A 133 27.19 32.20 -9.82
C PHE A 133 28.55 32.41 -9.13
N VAL A 134 28.62 32.09 -7.84
CA VAL A 134 29.82 32.23 -7.00
C VAL A 134 30.14 30.93 -6.28
N GLY A 135 31.41 30.61 -6.08
CA GLY A 135 31.80 29.38 -5.39
C GLY A 135 33.31 29.20 -5.26
N ASP A 136 33.70 28.17 -4.52
CA ASP A 136 35.10 27.87 -4.16
C ASP A 136 35.68 26.65 -4.91
N GLY A 137 34.97 26.16 -5.91
CA GLY A 137 35.32 25.00 -6.71
C GLY A 137 35.27 23.72 -5.88
N VAL A 138 36.27 22.86 -6.05
CA VAL A 138 36.37 21.58 -5.36
C VAL A 138 37.26 21.71 -4.14
N LEU A 139 36.78 21.22 -3.00
CA LEU A 139 37.57 21.04 -1.79
C LEU A 139 37.73 19.56 -1.48
N PHE A 140 38.88 19.20 -0.92
CA PHE A 140 39.30 17.83 -0.61
C PHE A 140 39.59 17.65 0.87
N ASN A 141 39.28 16.46 1.36
CA ASN A 141 39.63 15.98 2.69
C ASN A 141 40.14 14.53 2.60
N SER A 142 41.16 14.21 3.39
CA SER A 142 41.85 12.91 3.40
C SER A 142 41.03 11.75 4.00
N GLY A 143 39.91 12.05 4.66
CA GLY A 143 39.04 11.07 5.33
C GLY A 143 38.69 11.44 6.78
N ASP A 144 39.44 12.35 7.41
CA ASP A 144 39.24 12.77 8.80
C ASP A 144 38.07 13.75 9.01
N LEU A 145 37.57 14.35 7.93
CA LEU A 145 36.60 15.46 7.87
C LEU A 145 37.03 16.76 8.57
N GLN A 146 38.23 16.82 9.16
CA GLN A 146 38.75 17.97 9.89
C GLN A 146 39.45 18.98 8.99
N THR A 147 40.36 18.52 8.13
CA THR A 147 41.21 19.41 7.33
C THR A 147 40.80 19.44 5.85
N TRP A 148 40.55 20.63 5.33
CA TRP A 148 40.05 20.82 3.96
C TRP A 148 40.99 21.68 3.13
N GLN A 149 41.17 21.31 1.87
CA GLN A 149 42.08 21.98 0.93
C GLN A 149 41.40 22.19 -0.42
N HIS A 150 41.58 23.37 -1.02
CA HIS A 150 41.11 23.61 -2.39
C HIS A 150 41.91 22.79 -3.40
N ARG A 151 41.22 22.27 -4.41
CA ARG A 151 41.75 21.39 -5.46
C ARG A 151 41.23 21.88 -6.80
N ASN A 152 41.69 23.06 -7.21
CA ASN A 152 41.15 23.81 -8.35
C ASN A 152 42.14 24.04 -9.49
N ASN A 153 43.29 23.34 -9.51
CA ASN A 153 44.24 23.53 -10.60
C ASN A 153 43.63 23.11 -11.94
N GLY A 154 43.64 24.00 -12.93
CA GLY A 154 42.96 23.80 -14.21
C GLY A 154 41.50 24.25 -14.25
N ILE A 155 40.87 24.57 -13.11
CA ILE A 155 39.54 25.21 -13.05
C ILE A 155 39.69 26.73 -13.16
N PRO A 156 39.03 27.41 -14.13
CA PRO A 156 39.08 28.86 -14.26
C PRO A 156 38.64 29.58 -12.99
N ALA A 157 39.39 30.60 -12.56
CA ALA A 157 39.14 31.28 -11.29
C ALA A 157 37.75 31.95 -11.21
N ASN A 158 37.23 32.42 -12.35
CA ASN A 158 35.92 33.05 -12.49
C ASN A 158 34.76 32.05 -12.63
N LEU A 159 35.02 30.75 -12.74
CA LEU A 159 34.01 29.70 -12.92
C LEU A 159 34.02 28.69 -11.77
N ARG A 160 34.43 29.11 -10.58
CA ARG A 160 34.54 28.23 -9.39
C ARG A 160 33.20 27.94 -8.71
N SER A 161 32.09 28.49 -9.21
CA SER A 161 30.80 27.91 -8.89
C SER A 161 30.70 26.55 -9.56
N ALA A 162 30.39 25.50 -8.82
CA ALA A 162 30.19 24.16 -9.36
C ALA A 162 28.76 23.67 -9.11
N GLU A 163 28.17 23.00 -10.09
CA GLU A 163 26.77 22.56 -10.06
C GLU A 163 26.62 21.09 -9.70
N GLN A 164 27.57 20.26 -10.16
CA GLN A 164 27.58 18.82 -9.93
C GLN A 164 28.99 18.31 -9.66
N LEU A 165 29.07 17.28 -8.82
CA LEU A 165 30.29 16.55 -8.51
C LEU A 165 29.96 15.06 -8.47
N ALA A 166 30.71 14.26 -9.22
CA ALA A 166 30.57 12.82 -9.28
C ALA A 166 31.94 12.14 -9.27
N ILE A 167 31.94 10.86 -8.88
CA ILE A 167 33.14 10.03 -8.86
C ILE A 167 32.85 8.65 -9.41
N ASP A 168 33.71 8.15 -10.29
CA ASP A 168 33.56 6.83 -10.87
C ASP A 168 34.17 5.71 -10.01
N LYS A 169 33.96 4.47 -10.48
CA LYS A 169 34.50 3.25 -9.86
C LYS A 169 36.03 3.21 -9.81
N ASN A 170 36.71 3.99 -10.63
CA ASN A 170 38.17 4.09 -10.69
C ASN A 170 38.72 5.24 -9.81
N GLY A 171 37.83 6.01 -9.15
CA GLY A 171 38.21 7.17 -8.35
C GLY A 171 38.43 8.45 -9.16
N ARG A 172 38.08 8.46 -10.46
CA ARG A 172 38.15 9.65 -11.31
C ARG A 172 37.00 10.59 -10.95
N LEU A 173 37.33 11.87 -10.81
CA LEU A 173 36.39 12.91 -10.42
C LEU A 173 35.88 13.67 -11.63
N TYR A 174 34.61 14.07 -11.55
CA TYR A 174 33.89 14.83 -12.55
C TYR A 174 33.26 16.03 -11.86
N VAL A 175 33.56 17.24 -12.31
CA VAL A 175 32.90 18.46 -11.83
C VAL A 175 32.31 19.20 -13.00
N ALA A 176 31.10 19.73 -12.84
CA ALA A 176 30.49 20.59 -13.84
C ALA A 176 30.34 22.02 -13.33
N LEU A 177 30.68 22.97 -14.19
CA LEU A 177 30.73 24.40 -13.88
C LEU A 177 29.74 25.15 -14.79
N PRO A 178 28.92 26.07 -14.25
CA PRO A 178 28.10 26.94 -15.07
C PRO A 178 28.95 28.03 -15.74
N ASP A 179 28.45 28.60 -16.83
CA ASP A 179 29.04 29.72 -17.54
C ASP A 179 27.93 30.58 -18.15
N GLU A 180 27.44 31.56 -17.39
CA GLU A 180 26.33 32.45 -17.78
C GLU A 180 26.60 33.20 -19.08
N ASN A 181 27.88 33.46 -19.38
CA ASN A 181 28.29 34.14 -20.61
C ASN A 181 28.42 33.19 -21.80
N VAL A 182 28.24 31.89 -21.56
CA VAL A 182 28.38 30.80 -22.54
C VAL A 182 29.67 30.97 -23.35
N SER A 183 30.74 31.39 -22.65
CA SER A 183 32.04 31.71 -23.25
C SER A 183 32.70 30.48 -23.85
N GLY A 184 32.40 29.30 -23.27
CA GLY A 184 32.99 28.02 -23.60
C GLY A 184 33.97 27.52 -22.52
N GLY A 185 34.14 28.28 -21.43
CA GLY A 185 34.93 27.87 -20.26
C GLY A 185 34.16 26.99 -19.27
N GLY A 186 32.82 27.03 -19.29
CA GLY A 186 31.97 26.16 -18.46
C GLY A 186 31.87 24.72 -18.98
N GLY A 187 31.05 23.92 -18.32
CA GLY A 187 30.80 22.51 -18.66
C GLY A 187 31.61 21.55 -17.81
N LEU A 188 32.02 20.42 -18.39
CA LEU A 188 32.60 19.30 -17.66
C LEU A 188 34.13 19.42 -17.52
N TYR A 189 34.61 19.17 -16.30
CA TYR A 189 36.02 19.01 -15.98
C TYR A 189 36.26 17.66 -15.32
N VAL A 190 37.40 17.03 -15.64
CA VAL A 190 37.74 15.69 -15.17
C VAL A 190 39.13 15.66 -14.56
N SER A 191 39.26 14.97 -13.43
CA SER A 191 40.53 14.74 -12.73
C SER A 191 40.72 13.25 -12.44
N SER A 192 41.91 12.73 -12.77
CA SER A 192 42.33 11.34 -12.49
C SER A 192 43.33 11.25 -11.33
N ASP A 193 43.60 12.35 -10.64
CA ASP A 193 44.66 12.50 -9.63
C ASP A 193 44.14 13.14 -8.34
N ALA A 194 42.93 12.74 -7.93
CA ALA A 194 42.27 13.22 -6.72
C ALA A 194 42.11 14.75 -6.67
N GLY A 195 41.74 15.35 -7.80
CA GLY A 195 41.47 16.78 -7.93
C GLY A 195 42.73 17.65 -8.01
N LEU A 196 43.92 17.05 -8.07
CA LEU A 196 45.16 17.82 -8.20
C LEU A 196 45.21 18.59 -9.51
N ASN A 197 44.76 18.01 -10.61
CA ASN A 197 44.67 18.64 -11.92
C ASN A 197 43.33 18.34 -12.60
N TRP A 198 42.70 19.38 -13.14
CA TRP A 198 41.43 19.30 -13.85
C TRP A 198 41.61 19.62 -15.32
N ASN A 199 41.04 18.78 -16.17
CA ASN A 199 41.04 18.95 -17.62
C ASN A 199 39.62 19.23 -18.11
N HIS A 200 39.44 20.29 -18.91
CA HIS A 200 38.17 20.60 -19.55
C HIS A 200 37.82 19.58 -20.63
N ILE A 201 36.58 19.09 -20.63
CA ILE A 201 36.09 18.10 -21.57
C ILE A 201 35.00 18.75 -22.44
N PRO A 202 35.25 18.98 -23.74
CA PRO A 202 34.26 19.60 -24.62
C PRO A 202 33.09 18.67 -24.93
N PHE A 203 31.89 19.22 -25.00
CA PHE A 203 30.68 18.51 -25.43
C PHE A 203 30.54 18.55 -26.95
N VAL A 204 31.41 17.83 -27.66
CA VAL A 204 31.34 17.69 -29.12
C VAL A 204 30.23 16.71 -29.50
N VAL A 205 29.27 17.12 -30.31
CA VAL A 205 28.13 16.29 -30.75
C VAL A 205 28.08 16.23 -32.27
N ASN A 206 27.92 15.02 -32.82
CA ASN A 206 27.82 14.82 -34.26
C ASN A 206 26.66 15.64 -34.86
N ASN A 207 26.93 16.32 -35.97
CA ASN A 207 25.98 17.16 -36.72
C ASN A 207 25.39 18.34 -35.93
N LEU A 208 25.98 18.70 -34.79
CA LEU A 208 25.61 19.88 -34.00
C LEU A 208 26.84 20.74 -33.65
N GLY A 209 28.02 20.12 -33.52
CA GLY A 209 29.26 20.78 -33.14
C GLY A 209 29.49 20.77 -31.63
N THR A 210 30.27 21.72 -31.14
CA THR A 210 30.57 21.85 -29.71
C THR A 210 29.43 22.59 -29.01
N VAL A 211 28.83 21.94 -28.02
CA VAL A 211 27.87 22.57 -27.11
C VAL A 211 28.66 23.30 -26.01
N LYS A 212 28.55 24.62 -25.99
CA LYS A 212 29.05 25.45 -24.89
C LYS A 212 27.99 25.42 -23.79
N ALA A 213 28.36 24.93 -22.62
CA ALA A 213 27.43 24.81 -21.50
C ALA A 213 27.17 26.18 -20.86
N GLU A 214 25.91 26.48 -20.62
CA GLU A 214 25.45 27.51 -19.68
C GLU A 214 25.29 26.89 -18.29
N ASN A 215 24.59 25.75 -18.21
CA ASN A 215 24.38 24.97 -16.99
C ASN A 215 24.50 23.47 -17.27
N THR A 216 24.94 22.72 -16.28
CA THR A 216 24.97 21.27 -16.25
C THR A 216 24.16 20.76 -15.07
N PHE A 217 22.99 20.19 -15.37
CA PHE A 217 22.00 19.79 -14.36
C PHE A 217 22.37 18.50 -13.63
N SER A 218 23.04 17.57 -14.31
CA SER A 218 23.34 16.25 -13.77
C SER A 218 24.64 15.68 -14.34
N ILE A 219 25.33 14.90 -13.51
CA ILE A 219 26.38 13.95 -13.91
C ILE A 219 25.98 12.60 -13.31
N SER A 220 25.67 11.62 -14.15
CA SER A 220 25.26 10.28 -13.72
C SER A 220 26.23 9.25 -14.29
N LEU A 221 26.74 8.37 -13.44
CA LEU A 221 27.72 7.35 -13.82
C LEU A 221 27.04 5.99 -13.79
N THR A 222 26.92 5.35 -14.95
CA THR A 222 26.26 4.04 -15.04
C THR A 222 27.10 2.99 -14.30
N PRO A 223 26.46 1.94 -13.71
CA PRO A 223 27.20 0.87 -13.05
C PRO A 223 28.17 0.12 -13.97
N GLN A 224 27.91 0.15 -15.28
CA GLN A 224 28.76 -0.48 -16.28
C GLN A 224 30.01 0.37 -16.51
N ASP A 225 29.90 1.48 -17.23
CA ASP A 225 31.06 2.14 -17.83
C ASP A 225 30.76 3.49 -18.53
N SER A 226 29.63 4.15 -18.27
CA SER A 226 29.23 5.33 -19.04
C SER A 226 28.97 6.55 -18.17
N VAL A 227 29.33 7.73 -18.69
CA VAL A 227 29.04 9.03 -18.09
C VAL A 227 27.86 9.64 -18.86
N ILE A 228 26.81 10.04 -18.15
CA ILE A 228 25.65 10.74 -18.68
C ILE A 228 25.61 12.14 -18.09
N VAL A 229 25.54 13.16 -18.93
CA VAL A 229 25.56 14.57 -18.53
C VAL A 229 24.35 15.30 -19.11
N GLY A 230 23.55 15.93 -18.25
CA GLY A 230 22.45 16.81 -18.67
C GLY A 230 22.94 18.24 -18.85
N VAL A 231 22.98 18.76 -20.07
CA VAL A 231 23.54 20.08 -20.41
C VAL A 231 22.48 20.99 -21.05
N ASN A 232 22.45 22.24 -20.59
CA ASN A 232 21.79 23.38 -21.24
C ASN A 232 22.87 24.35 -21.71
N GLY A 233 22.72 24.90 -22.91
CA GLY A 233 23.62 25.92 -23.41
C GLY A 233 23.40 26.21 -24.88
N THR A 234 24.48 26.51 -25.60
CA THR A 234 24.40 26.87 -27.02
C THR A 234 25.33 26.03 -27.87
N ALA A 235 24.89 25.72 -29.08
CA ALA A 235 25.73 25.15 -30.12
C ALA A 235 25.63 26.04 -31.35
N VAL A 236 26.77 26.52 -31.85
CA VAL A 236 26.82 27.55 -32.90
C VAL A 236 26.02 28.79 -32.45
N ASN A 237 24.81 29.00 -32.98
CA ASN A 237 23.94 30.14 -32.64
C ASN A 237 22.52 29.68 -32.23
N ILE A 238 22.36 28.42 -31.80
CA ILE A 238 21.08 27.87 -31.36
C ILE A 238 21.16 27.36 -29.92
N ALA A 239 20.04 27.41 -29.21
CA ALA A 239 19.91 26.77 -27.91
C ALA A 239 19.98 25.24 -28.05
N ALA A 240 20.69 24.60 -27.14
CA ALA A 240 20.85 23.15 -27.08
C ALA A 240 20.59 22.64 -25.65
N ARG A 241 19.66 21.70 -25.52
CA ARG A 241 19.28 21.04 -24.26
C ARG A 241 19.35 19.54 -24.49
N LEU A 242 20.36 18.90 -23.89
CA LEU A 242 20.73 17.52 -24.24
C LEU A 242 21.06 16.72 -23.00
N ASN A 243 20.72 15.43 -23.03
CA ASN A 243 21.36 14.43 -22.18
C ASN A 243 22.43 13.74 -23.04
N LEU A 244 23.69 13.85 -22.67
CA LEU A 244 24.83 13.36 -23.43
C LEU A 244 25.44 12.15 -22.74
N VAL A 245 25.65 11.06 -23.47
CA VAL A 245 26.30 9.85 -22.95
C VAL A 245 27.61 9.57 -23.66
N LYS A 246 28.62 9.16 -22.90
CA LYS A 246 29.93 8.75 -23.41
C LYS A 246 30.52 7.65 -22.52
N HIS A 247 31.24 6.71 -23.14
CA HIS A 247 31.95 5.67 -22.40
C HIS A 247 33.08 6.30 -21.58
N ILE A 248 33.35 5.75 -20.40
CA ILE A 248 34.25 6.34 -19.41
C ILE A 248 35.71 6.37 -19.86
N ASP A 249 36.12 5.36 -20.63
CA ASP A 249 37.47 5.27 -21.21
C ASP A 249 37.68 6.27 -22.34
N ASP A 250 36.60 6.73 -22.97
CA ASP A 250 36.65 7.71 -24.06
C ASP A 250 36.59 9.15 -23.57
N ILE A 251 36.35 9.39 -22.27
CA ILE A 251 36.03 10.73 -21.76
C ILE A 251 37.09 11.78 -22.11
N ALA A 252 38.37 11.39 -22.04
CA ALA A 252 39.52 12.26 -22.32
C ALA A 252 39.82 12.39 -23.82
N ASN A 253 39.19 11.57 -24.66
CA ASN A 253 39.43 11.54 -26.10
C ASN A 253 38.50 12.52 -26.81
N ASN A 254 38.88 12.99 -28.00
CA ASN A 254 38.07 13.90 -28.82
C ASN A 254 36.87 13.22 -29.52
N SER A 255 36.51 11.99 -29.14
CA SER A 255 35.32 11.32 -29.68
C SER A 255 34.04 12.05 -29.29
N PRO A 256 33.03 12.08 -30.19
CA PRO A 256 31.80 12.81 -29.96
C PRO A 256 30.96 12.14 -28.87
N TRP A 257 30.23 12.96 -28.12
CA TRP A 257 29.17 12.52 -27.22
C TRP A 257 27.94 12.09 -28.00
N ARG A 258 27.24 11.07 -27.51
CA ARG A 258 25.98 10.60 -28.09
C ARG A 258 24.80 11.23 -27.35
N PRO A 259 23.84 11.86 -28.04
CA PRO A 259 22.59 12.28 -27.41
C PRO A 259 21.75 11.08 -26.96
N MET A 260 21.27 11.11 -25.73
CA MET A 260 20.24 10.23 -25.18
C MET A 260 18.91 11.00 -25.16
N ARG A 261 17.96 10.56 -25.99
CA ARG A 261 16.70 11.27 -26.18
C ARG A 261 15.65 10.82 -25.17
N ILE A 262 14.98 11.79 -24.56
CA ILE A 262 13.83 11.63 -23.67
C ILE A 262 12.54 11.73 -24.48
N ARG A 263 12.49 12.65 -25.44
CA ARG A 263 11.34 12.83 -26.35
C ARG A 263 11.72 12.51 -27.79
N SER A 264 10.75 12.01 -28.55
CA SER A 264 10.89 11.83 -30.00
C SER A 264 10.30 13.04 -30.74
N THR A 265 11.05 14.14 -30.79
CA THR A 265 10.67 15.38 -31.51
C THR A 265 11.60 15.63 -32.71
N GLY A 266 11.15 16.46 -33.67
CA GLY A 266 11.96 16.88 -34.81
C GLY A 266 13.17 17.75 -34.43
N ASN A 267 13.00 18.61 -33.41
CA ASN A 267 14.06 19.45 -32.83
C ASN A 267 14.81 18.68 -31.74
N TRP A 268 15.58 17.68 -32.15
CA TRP A 268 16.20 16.76 -31.21
C TRP A 268 17.31 17.36 -30.34
N TRP A 269 17.84 18.52 -30.72
CA TRP A 269 18.82 19.28 -29.95
C TRP A 269 18.19 20.10 -28.82
N GLU A 270 16.86 20.16 -28.74
CA GLU A 270 16.12 20.83 -27.67
C GLU A 270 15.22 19.81 -26.94
N ASP A 271 15.82 19.01 -26.07
CA ASP A 271 15.12 17.97 -25.31
C ASP A 271 14.87 18.36 -23.85
N GLN A 272 14.15 17.51 -23.11
CA GLN A 272 14.05 17.62 -21.66
C GLN A 272 15.33 17.10 -21.01
N ILE A 273 15.83 17.83 -20.02
CA ILE A 273 17.06 17.49 -19.31
C ILE A 273 16.70 16.69 -18.06
N LEU A 274 17.32 15.53 -17.90
CA LEU A 274 17.20 14.71 -16.71
C LEU A 274 18.05 15.29 -15.57
N ASN A 275 17.47 15.33 -14.38
CA ASN A 275 18.24 15.39 -13.14
C ASN A 275 19.06 14.08 -12.97
N GLU A 276 19.83 13.96 -11.89
CA GLU A 276 20.61 12.75 -11.61
C GLU A 276 19.79 11.47 -11.74
N ILE A 277 20.39 10.47 -12.40
CA ILE A 277 19.77 9.18 -12.65
C ILE A 277 20.17 8.23 -11.52
N HIS A 278 19.17 7.67 -10.86
CA HIS A 278 19.32 6.51 -9.99
C HIS A 278 19.25 5.24 -10.83
N PHE A 279 20.31 4.43 -10.76
CA PHE A 279 20.39 3.15 -11.44
C PHE A 279 19.94 2.05 -10.48
N ALA A 280 18.69 1.62 -10.60
CA ALA A 280 18.14 0.58 -9.75
C ALA A 280 18.80 -0.77 -10.04
N LYS A 281 18.87 -1.62 -9.01
CA LYS A 281 19.60 -2.89 -9.09
C LYS A 281 18.95 -3.92 -10.01
N ASN A 282 17.64 -3.82 -10.22
CA ASN A 282 16.92 -4.66 -11.20
C ASN A 282 17.20 -4.23 -12.67
N GLY A 283 17.94 -3.14 -12.88
CA GLY A 283 18.30 -2.60 -14.19
C GLY A 283 17.45 -1.42 -14.64
N ASP A 284 16.40 -1.07 -13.92
CA ASP A 284 15.56 0.10 -14.18
C ASP A 284 16.28 1.40 -13.81
N TRP A 285 15.98 2.49 -14.52
CA TRP A 285 16.55 3.81 -14.25
C TRP A 285 15.45 4.78 -13.84
N TYR A 286 15.72 5.53 -12.77
CA TYR A 286 14.82 6.55 -12.23
C TYR A 286 15.49 7.91 -12.30
N SER A 287 14.74 8.92 -12.72
CA SER A 287 15.21 10.30 -12.73
C SER A 287 14.01 11.23 -12.57
N SER A 288 14.26 12.53 -12.64
CA SER A 288 13.23 13.55 -12.63
C SER A 288 13.54 14.64 -13.63
N ILE A 289 12.51 15.38 -14.01
CA ILE A 289 12.64 16.59 -14.84
C ILE A 289 12.04 17.74 -14.06
N THR A 290 12.86 18.77 -13.79
CA THR A 290 12.41 20.00 -13.16
C THR A 290 11.64 20.84 -14.17
N SER A 291 10.31 20.92 -14.02
CA SER A 291 9.43 21.65 -14.93
C SER A 291 7.98 21.69 -14.41
N THR A 292 7.11 22.34 -15.18
CA THR A 292 5.66 22.45 -14.93
C THR A 292 4.98 21.09 -14.82
N LEU A 293 3.73 21.06 -14.35
CA LEU A 293 2.96 19.83 -14.13
C LEU A 293 2.82 18.96 -15.39
N SER A 294 2.72 19.58 -16.57
CA SER A 294 2.57 18.86 -17.84
C SER A 294 3.89 18.25 -18.31
N GLN A 295 5.03 18.89 -18.04
CA GLN A 295 6.33 18.50 -18.59
C GLN A 295 7.26 17.79 -17.58
N GLY A 296 7.20 18.15 -16.30
CA GLY A 296 8.12 17.70 -15.26
C GLY A 296 7.62 16.50 -14.46
N GLY A 297 8.41 16.09 -13.47
CA GLY A 297 8.06 15.05 -12.50
C GLY A 297 9.00 13.86 -12.54
N SER A 298 8.49 12.70 -12.12
CA SER A 298 9.24 11.44 -12.03
C SER A 298 9.26 10.76 -13.39
N PHE A 299 10.45 10.33 -13.82
CA PHE A 299 10.67 9.62 -15.08
C PHE A 299 11.35 8.29 -14.80
N PHE A 300 10.94 7.28 -15.57
CA PHE A 300 11.35 5.90 -15.41
C PHE A 300 11.73 5.29 -16.76
N SER A 301 12.74 4.43 -16.77
CA SER A 301 13.16 3.64 -17.93
C SER A 301 13.42 2.19 -17.54
N SER A 302 12.72 1.25 -18.17
CA SER A 302 12.93 -0.20 -17.98
C SER A 302 13.88 -0.84 -18.99
N ASN A 303 14.49 -0.03 -19.87
CA ASN A 303 15.38 -0.50 -20.93
C ASN A 303 16.69 0.31 -20.95
N ARG A 304 17.19 0.65 -19.76
CA ARG A 304 18.50 1.28 -19.55
C ARG A 304 18.68 2.58 -20.34
N GLY A 305 17.69 3.46 -20.25
CA GLY A 305 17.72 4.81 -20.80
C GLY A 305 17.44 4.90 -22.30
N VAL A 306 17.06 3.81 -22.97
CA VAL A 306 16.68 3.84 -24.40
C VAL A 306 15.34 4.56 -24.60
N THR A 307 14.36 4.30 -23.73
CA THR A 307 13.09 5.04 -23.68
C THR A 307 12.75 5.43 -22.26
N TRP A 308 12.09 6.58 -22.10
CA TRP A 308 11.66 7.11 -20.81
C TRP A 308 10.15 7.30 -20.78
N SER A 309 9.55 7.05 -19.62
CA SER A 309 8.13 7.25 -19.37
C SER A 309 7.93 8.08 -18.10
N LYS A 310 7.05 9.06 -18.19
CA LYS A 310 6.65 9.89 -17.06
C LYS A 310 5.70 9.11 -16.14
N ASN A 311 6.00 9.05 -14.84
CA ASN A 311 5.18 8.40 -13.83
C ASN A 311 5.02 9.28 -12.59
N ASN A 312 4.00 10.15 -12.60
CA ASN A 312 3.67 11.02 -11.47
C ASN A 312 2.56 10.46 -10.58
N GLN A 313 2.15 9.20 -10.75
CA GLN A 313 1.06 8.63 -9.95
C GLN A 313 1.44 8.66 -8.46
N GLY A 314 0.63 9.34 -7.64
CA GLY A 314 0.83 9.49 -6.20
C GLY A 314 1.94 10.47 -5.77
N VAL A 315 2.66 11.09 -6.71
CA VAL A 315 3.61 12.17 -6.43
C VAL A 315 2.85 13.49 -6.32
N GLY A 316 3.11 14.25 -5.27
CA GLY A 316 2.54 15.58 -5.13
C GLY A 316 3.46 16.67 -5.69
N ILE A 317 3.05 17.93 -5.57
CA ILE A 317 3.80 19.09 -6.06
C ILE A 317 4.61 19.67 -4.89
N SER A 318 5.82 20.14 -5.16
CA SER A 318 6.65 20.87 -4.20
C SER A 318 6.08 22.26 -3.87
N LEU A 319 6.71 22.99 -2.95
CA LEU A 319 6.33 24.37 -2.64
C LEU A 319 6.51 25.35 -3.82
N THR A 320 7.31 25.02 -4.84
CA THR A 320 7.56 25.92 -5.99
C THR A 320 6.45 25.85 -7.04
N THR A 321 5.38 25.09 -6.80
CA THR A 321 4.26 24.86 -7.74
C THR A 321 4.66 24.17 -9.06
N GLN A 322 5.88 23.67 -9.12
CA GLN A 322 6.40 22.83 -10.19
C GLN A 322 7.02 21.54 -9.62
N PHE A 323 7.36 20.59 -10.49
CA PHE A 323 8.19 19.47 -10.08
C PHE A 323 9.63 19.92 -9.99
N GLU A 324 10.29 19.48 -8.92
CA GLU A 324 11.69 19.76 -8.65
C GLU A 324 12.55 18.51 -8.77
N ARG A 325 13.86 18.68 -8.59
CA ARG A 325 14.81 17.57 -8.51
C ARG A 325 14.36 16.54 -7.47
N MET A 326 14.30 15.29 -7.88
CA MET A 326 14.00 14.14 -7.01
C MET A 326 15.29 13.45 -6.58
N PHE A 327 15.40 13.21 -5.27
CA PHE A 327 16.43 12.41 -4.64
C PHE A 327 15.91 10.99 -4.48
N HIS A 328 16.71 10.00 -4.84
CA HIS A 328 16.34 8.59 -4.75
C HIS A 328 17.24 7.86 -3.77
N TYR A 329 16.67 6.87 -3.09
CA TYR A 329 17.39 5.88 -2.31
C TYR A 329 16.80 4.50 -2.56
N GLU A 330 17.64 3.50 -2.70
CA GLU A 330 17.23 2.11 -2.91
C GLU A 330 17.78 1.23 -1.79
N THR A 331 16.90 0.41 -1.22
CA THR A 331 17.26 -0.62 -0.25
C THR A 331 18.03 -1.78 -0.89
N SER A 332 18.57 -2.68 -0.08
CA SER A 332 19.28 -3.89 -0.53
C SER A 332 18.43 -4.74 -1.47
N TYR A 333 17.12 -4.70 -1.27
CA TYR A 333 16.11 -5.50 -1.92
C TYR A 333 15.25 -4.76 -2.97
N GLY A 334 15.65 -3.57 -3.40
CA GLY A 334 15.02 -2.88 -4.52
C GLY A 334 13.75 -2.08 -4.21
N LYS A 335 13.36 -1.96 -2.93
CA LYS A 335 12.37 -0.94 -2.55
C LYS A 335 13.03 0.44 -2.69
N MET A 336 12.34 1.32 -3.40
CA MET A 336 12.76 2.68 -3.70
C MET A 336 12.10 3.64 -2.74
N PHE A 337 12.85 4.62 -2.26
CA PHE A 337 12.39 5.83 -1.60
C PHE A 337 12.75 7.05 -2.43
N MET A 338 11.92 8.08 -2.34
CA MET A 338 12.14 9.34 -3.04
C MET A 338 11.61 10.53 -2.25
N THR A 339 12.27 11.67 -2.36
CA THR A 339 11.65 12.97 -2.06
C THR A 339 12.07 13.95 -3.14
N GLN A 340 11.27 14.99 -3.36
CA GLN A 340 11.65 16.08 -4.24
C GLN A 340 12.09 17.28 -3.42
N LEU A 341 13.01 18.06 -3.97
CA LEU A 341 13.43 19.32 -3.39
C LEU A 341 12.21 20.21 -3.10
N LEU A 342 12.17 20.77 -1.89
CA LEU A 342 11.11 21.61 -1.35
C LEU A 342 9.72 20.95 -1.26
N ASP A 343 9.65 19.63 -1.20
CA ASP A 343 8.44 18.91 -0.75
C ASP A 343 8.62 18.42 0.68
N SER A 344 7.56 18.45 1.47
CA SER A 344 7.59 17.93 2.85
C SER A 344 7.52 16.41 2.89
N ARG A 345 7.05 15.75 1.83
CA ARG A 345 6.75 14.31 1.81
C ARG A 345 7.96 13.45 1.45
N VAL A 346 7.94 12.22 1.97
CA VAL A 346 8.82 11.14 1.54
C VAL A 346 7.93 10.06 0.90
N TYR A 347 8.36 9.57 -0.25
CA TYR A 347 7.67 8.61 -1.08
C TYR A 347 8.39 7.27 -1.11
N TRP A 348 7.68 6.22 -1.46
CA TRP A 348 8.24 4.91 -1.72
C TRP A 348 7.49 4.15 -2.81
N THR A 349 8.19 3.22 -3.47
CA THR A 349 7.60 2.25 -4.40
C THR A 349 8.32 0.91 -4.35
N THR A 350 7.58 -0.17 -4.64
CA THR A 350 8.12 -1.53 -4.80
C THR A 350 8.22 -1.96 -6.26
N GLN A 351 8.10 -1.04 -7.22
CA GLN A 351 8.17 -1.35 -8.65
C GLN A 351 9.49 -2.04 -9.06
N SER A 352 10.61 -1.72 -8.39
CA SER A 352 11.94 -2.30 -8.67
C SER A 352 12.42 -3.31 -7.64
N VAL A 353 11.52 -3.94 -6.88
CA VAL A 353 11.90 -4.97 -5.91
C VAL A 353 12.61 -6.13 -6.62
N ILE A 354 13.75 -6.53 -6.06
CA ILE A 354 14.58 -7.65 -6.53
C ILE A 354 14.12 -8.92 -5.83
N ASP A 355 14.11 -10.04 -6.58
CA ASP A 355 13.70 -11.37 -6.09
C ASP A 355 12.44 -11.31 -5.22
N PRO A 356 11.32 -10.77 -5.76
CA PRO A 356 10.09 -10.64 -5.00
C PRO A 356 9.64 -12.00 -4.49
N ILE A 357 9.39 -12.08 -3.19
CA ILE A 357 8.78 -13.24 -2.56
C ILE A 357 7.34 -12.93 -2.21
N THR A 358 6.49 -13.95 -2.27
CA THR A 358 5.08 -13.83 -1.96
C THR A 358 4.81 -14.35 -0.57
N ILE A 359 4.16 -13.55 0.27
CA ILE A 359 3.48 -14.07 1.45
C ILE A 359 2.02 -14.30 1.08
N SER A 360 1.52 -15.50 1.29
CA SER A 360 0.12 -15.83 0.98
C SER A 360 -0.57 -16.49 2.17
N GLY A 361 -1.89 -16.48 2.18
CA GLY A 361 -2.66 -17.14 3.23
C GLY A 361 -4.15 -17.10 2.93
N LYS A 362 -4.92 -17.71 3.81
CA LYS A 362 -6.38 -17.74 3.73
C LYS A 362 -7.01 -17.31 5.04
N VAL A 363 -8.13 -16.61 4.96
CA VAL A 363 -8.90 -16.11 6.09
C VAL A 363 -10.30 -16.68 5.98
N VAL A 364 -10.68 -17.44 7.01
CA VAL A 364 -12.00 -18.08 7.12
C VAL A 364 -12.61 -17.75 8.47
N ASP A 365 -13.92 -17.88 8.59
CA ASP A 365 -14.57 -17.89 9.90
C ASP A 365 -14.41 -19.24 10.61
N ASP A 366 -14.92 -19.33 11.83
CA ASP A 366 -14.90 -20.53 12.66
C ASP A 366 -15.88 -21.64 12.21
N ILE A 367 -16.59 -21.45 11.10
CA ILE A 367 -17.36 -22.49 10.38
C ILE A 367 -16.77 -22.79 8.98
N GLY A 368 -15.62 -22.20 8.65
CA GLY A 368 -14.88 -22.45 7.41
C GLY A 368 -15.33 -21.62 6.21
N LYS A 369 -16.23 -20.65 6.39
CA LYS A 369 -16.66 -19.73 5.34
C LYS A 369 -15.54 -18.71 5.06
N PRO A 370 -15.24 -18.41 3.79
CA PRO A 370 -14.28 -17.36 3.45
C PRO A 370 -14.67 -15.97 3.96
N LEU A 371 -13.68 -15.21 4.44
CA LEU A 371 -13.86 -13.83 4.88
C LEU A 371 -13.10 -12.85 3.98
N MET A 372 -13.77 -11.77 3.55
CA MET A 372 -13.16 -10.60 2.91
C MET A 372 -12.62 -9.62 3.97
N ALA A 373 -11.57 -10.02 4.67
CA ALA A 373 -10.93 -9.26 5.73
C ALA A 373 -9.93 -8.23 5.18
N ILE A 374 -9.70 -7.18 5.97
CA ILE A 374 -8.64 -6.21 5.75
C ILE A 374 -7.35 -6.76 6.35
N ILE A 375 -6.35 -6.94 5.51
CA ILE A 375 -4.98 -7.26 5.90
C ILE A 375 -4.18 -5.96 5.98
N ARG A 376 -3.60 -5.70 7.14
CA ARG A 376 -2.71 -4.57 7.41
C ARG A 376 -1.29 -5.10 7.58
N MET A 377 -0.40 -4.65 6.71
CA MET A 377 1.02 -4.94 6.77
C MET A 377 1.75 -3.62 6.73
N GLN A 378 2.35 -3.20 7.84
CA GLN A 378 3.22 -2.03 7.80
C GLN A 378 2.47 -0.79 7.22
N ASN A 379 2.86 -0.27 6.06
CA ASN A 379 2.20 0.85 5.34
C ASN A 379 1.23 0.40 4.22
N THR A 380 0.97 -0.89 4.09
CA THR A 380 0.12 -1.47 3.05
C THR A 380 -1.16 -2.02 3.65
N GLN A 381 -2.27 -1.71 2.99
CA GLN A 381 -3.56 -2.32 3.27
C GLN A 381 -4.02 -3.07 2.01
N LEU A 382 -4.45 -4.31 2.17
CA LEU A 382 -5.02 -5.12 1.11
C LEU A 382 -6.24 -5.90 1.64
N LEU A 383 -7.07 -6.36 0.73
CA LEU A 383 -8.26 -7.16 1.03
C LEU A 383 -8.01 -8.60 0.63
N THR A 384 -8.51 -9.55 1.41
CA THR A 384 -8.67 -10.91 0.89
C THR A 384 -9.74 -10.92 -0.19
N ASN A 385 -9.61 -11.84 -1.15
CA ASN A 385 -10.57 -12.00 -2.23
C ASN A 385 -11.87 -12.69 -1.75
N SER A 386 -12.82 -12.93 -2.68
CA SER A 386 -14.11 -13.57 -2.39
C SER A 386 -14.00 -15.01 -1.86
N VAL A 387 -12.85 -15.67 -2.04
CA VAL A 387 -12.55 -17.00 -1.49
C VAL A 387 -11.65 -16.94 -0.26
N GLY A 388 -11.45 -15.75 0.31
CA GLY A 388 -10.75 -15.52 1.57
C GLY A 388 -9.23 -15.56 1.45
N GLU A 389 -8.68 -15.63 0.25
CA GLU A 389 -7.24 -15.71 0.03
C GLU A 389 -6.62 -14.32 -0.12
N PHE A 390 -5.38 -14.18 0.36
CA PHE A 390 -4.55 -13.01 0.10
C PHE A 390 -3.16 -13.44 -0.38
N SER A 391 -2.53 -12.52 -1.11
CA SER A 391 -1.18 -12.67 -1.63
C SER A 391 -0.54 -11.29 -1.67
N VAL A 392 0.65 -11.16 -1.08
CA VAL A 392 1.39 -9.89 -1.01
C VAL A 392 2.84 -10.14 -1.39
N THR A 393 3.34 -9.29 -2.26
CA THR A 393 4.75 -9.32 -2.65
C THR A 393 5.56 -8.49 -1.67
N VAL A 394 6.55 -9.12 -1.06
CA VAL A 394 7.56 -8.47 -0.24
C VAL A 394 8.94 -8.85 -0.75
N SER A 395 9.93 -8.16 -0.22
CA SER A 395 11.33 -8.42 -0.53
C SER A 395 11.88 -9.63 0.22
N LYS A 396 12.88 -10.30 -0.36
CA LYS A 396 13.68 -11.29 0.36
C LYS A 396 14.30 -10.68 1.61
N GLY A 397 14.23 -11.39 2.74
CA GLY A 397 14.66 -10.92 4.05
C GLY A 397 13.64 -10.04 4.79
N TRP A 398 12.44 -9.85 4.22
CA TRP A 398 11.40 -9.04 4.87
C TRP A 398 11.04 -9.58 6.27
N SER A 399 10.91 -8.64 7.20
CA SER A 399 10.44 -8.88 8.56
C SER A 399 9.30 -7.92 8.87
N GLY A 400 8.24 -8.39 9.52
CA GLY A 400 7.12 -7.53 9.86
C GLY A 400 5.92 -8.25 10.42
N LYS A 401 4.88 -7.46 10.70
CA LYS A 401 3.63 -7.89 11.32
C LYS A 401 2.50 -7.83 10.29
N ILE A 402 1.75 -8.92 10.17
CA ILE A 402 0.49 -9.02 9.42
C ILE A 402 -0.64 -8.98 10.43
N ALA A 403 -1.45 -7.92 10.44
CA ALA A 403 -2.62 -7.78 11.30
C ALA A 403 -3.89 -7.87 10.45
N LEU A 404 -4.94 -8.50 11.00
CA LEU A 404 -6.21 -8.69 10.32
C LEU A 404 -7.32 -7.92 11.02
N SER A 405 -8.25 -7.36 10.26
CA SER A 405 -9.43 -6.68 10.80
C SER A 405 -10.64 -6.84 9.88
N LEU A 406 -11.81 -7.05 10.48
CA LEU A 406 -13.10 -7.13 9.82
C LEU A 406 -14.17 -6.78 10.87
N PHE A 407 -15.17 -6.00 10.47
CA PHE A 407 -16.23 -5.55 11.38
C PHE A 407 -16.99 -6.74 11.98
N ASN A 408 -17.21 -6.73 13.30
CA ASN A 408 -17.82 -7.83 14.08
C ASN A 408 -17.05 -9.16 14.06
N TYR A 409 -15.76 -9.16 13.77
CA TYR A 409 -14.91 -10.35 13.90
C TYR A 409 -13.72 -10.09 14.84
N SER A 410 -13.34 -11.14 15.59
CA SER A 410 -12.10 -11.23 16.35
C SER A 410 -11.20 -12.29 15.71
N PHE A 411 -9.92 -11.99 15.46
CA PHE A 411 -8.98 -12.90 14.82
C PHE A 411 -8.01 -13.52 15.82
N GLN A 412 -7.75 -14.83 15.69
CA GLN A 412 -6.77 -15.56 16.49
C GLN A 412 -5.81 -16.35 15.59
N PRO A 413 -4.50 -16.00 15.55
CA PRO A 413 -3.87 -14.88 16.24
C PRO A 413 -4.33 -13.52 15.68
N SER A 414 -4.34 -12.47 16.51
CA SER A 414 -4.68 -11.10 16.07
C SER A 414 -3.64 -10.51 15.10
N SER A 415 -2.46 -11.13 15.05
CA SER A 415 -1.42 -10.84 14.08
C SER A 415 -0.41 -11.96 13.95
N ILE A 416 0.22 -12.06 12.78
CA ILE A 416 1.32 -12.96 12.48
C ILE A 416 2.60 -12.14 12.41
N LEU A 417 3.62 -12.51 13.17
CA LEU A 417 4.96 -11.93 13.09
C LEU A 417 5.84 -12.83 12.21
N LEU A 418 6.45 -12.23 11.19
CA LEU A 418 7.39 -12.89 10.29
C LEU A 418 8.75 -12.21 10.42
N SER A 419 9.81 -13.01 10.38
CA SER A 419 11.18 -12.51 10.47
C SER A 419 12.03 -13.12 9.37
N ASN A 420 12.77 -12.25 8.68
CA ASN A 420 13.79 -12.57 7.70
C ASN A 420 13.38 -13.61 6.64
N ILE A 421 12.19 -13.46 6.04
CA ILE A 421 11.64 -14.47 5.13
C ILE A 421 12.47 -14.57 3.84
N GLN A 422 13.00 -15.75 3.51
CA GLN A 422 13.93 -15.94 2.39
C GLN A 422 13.30 -16.42 1.09
N SER A 423 12.05 -16.88 1.14
CA SER A 423 11.33 -17.47 0.00
C SER A 423 9.82 -17.24 0.15
N SER A 424 9.09 -17.30 -0.97
CA SER A 424 7.62 -17.24 -0.93
C SER A 424 7.06 -18.25 0.06
N THR A 425 6.21 -17.78 0.96
CA THR A 425 5.74 -18.54 2.12
C THR A 425 4.24 -18.38 2.25
N ARG A 426 3.55 -19.51 2.44
CA ARG A 426 2.14 -19.52 2.81
C ARG A 426 2.02 -19.55 4.34
N VAL A 427 1.43 -18.52 4.94
CA VAL A 427 1.13 -18.51 6.37
C VAL A 427 -0.02 -19.46 6.69
N ALA A 428 -0.14 -19.84 7.97
CA ALA A 428 -1.27 -20.60 8.46
C ALA A 428 -2.59 -19.84 8.22
N ASP A 429 -3.67 -20.58 7.99
CA ASP A 429 -4.99 -19.99 7.81
C ASP A 429 -5.41 -19.26 9.09
N VAL A 430 -5.91 -18.04 8.94
CA VAL A 430 -6.35 -17.22 10.07
C VAL A 430 -7.85 -17.41 10.25
N ILE A 431 -8.25 -17.75 11.47
CA ILE A 431 -9.65 -17.95 11.83
C ILE A 431 -10.19 -16.68 12.47
N GLY A 432 -11.26 -16.13 11.90
CA GLY A 432 -12.05 -15.06 12.47
C GLY A 432 -13.28 -15.60 13.20
N THR A 433 -13.42 -15.34 14.49
CA THR A 433 -14.64 -15.62 15.26
C THR A 433 -15.59 -14.44 15.14
N TYR A 434 -16.82 -14.68 14.67
CA TYR A 434 -17.86 -13.67 14.66
C TYR A 434 -18.28 -13.32 16.09
N ILE A 435 -18.28 -12.03 16.43
CA ILE A 435 -18.61 -11.50 17.76
C ILE A 435 -19.82 -10.56 17.72
N GLY A 436 -20.53 -10.51 16.58
CA GLY A 436 -21.78 -9.77 16.46
C GLY A 436 -22.97 -10.54 17.01
N ASN A 437 -24.16 -10.18 16.54
CA ASN A 437 -25.42 -10.82 16.95
C ASN A 437 -26.02 -11.63 15.81
N TYR A 438 -26.74 -12.69 16.17
CA TYR A 438 -27.64 -13.43 15.29
C TYR A 438 -29.10 -13.23 15.73
N PHE A 439 -30.03 -13.54 14.84
CA PHE A 439 -31.45 -13.48 15.10
C PHE A 439 -32.04 -14.86 15.37
N ILE A 440 -32.81 -14.96 16.44
CA ILE A 440 -33.69 -16.11 16.70
C ILE A 440 -35.11 -15.66 16.40
N SER A 441 -35.82 -16.40 15.55
CA SER A 441 -37.18 -16.06 15.17
C SER A 441 -38.07 -17.29 15.04
N GLY A 442 -39.37 -17.06 15.18
CA GLY A 442 -40.38 -18.09 15.04
C GLY A 442 -41.78 -17.52 15.01
N ARG A 443 -42.75 -18.42 14.94
CA ARG A 443 -44.17 -18.11 14.90
C ARG A 443 -44.93 -18.94 15.93
N VAL A 444 -45.89 -18.30 16.59
CA VAL A 444 -46.82 -18.95 17.51
C VAL A 444 -48.20 -18.98 16.87
N VAL A 445 -48.76 -20.18 16.76
CA VAL A 445 -50.10 -20.42 16.22
C VAL A 445 -50.93 -21.26 17.19
N ASN A 446 -52.25 -21.23 17.09
CA ASN A 446 -53.08 -22.23 17.75
C ASN A 446 -53.11 -23.54 16.95
N VAL A 447 -53.85 -24.53 17.46
CA VAL A 447 -53.99 -25.84 16.82
C VAL A 447 -54.68 -25.84 15.45
N LEU A 448 -55.37 -24.75 15.11
CA LEU A 448 -56.02 -24.50 13.81
C LEU A 448 -55.08 -23.79 12.82
N GLY A 449 -53.87 -23.42 13.26
CA GLY A 449 -52.90 -22.69 12.44
C GLY A 449 -53.09 -21.17 12.44
N GLU A 450 -54.00 -20.65 13.25
CA GLU A 450 -54.26 -19.21 13.36
C GLU A 450 -53.16 -18.54 14.20
N PRO A 451 -52.67 -17.35 13.80
CA PRO A 451 -51.62 -16.64 14.51
C PRO A 451 -52.05 -16.16 15.90
N ILE A 452 -51.15 -16.25 16.88
CA ILE A 452 -51.39 -15.78 18.24
C ILE A 452 -50.49 -14.60 18.59
N SER A 453 -51.12 -13.45 18.81
CA SER A 453 -50.48 -12.23 19.32
C SER A 453 -50.38 -12.24 20.84
N GLY A 454 -49.38 -11.56 21.41
CA GLY A 454 -49.26 -11.35 22.85
C GLY A 454 -48.56 -12.46 23.63
N VAL A 455 -47.95 -13.45 22.97
CA VAL A 455 -47.19 -14.52 23.63
C VAL A 455 -45.78 -14.03 23.94
N LEU A 456 -45.40 -14.06 25.22
CA LEU A 456 -44.05 -13.71 25.68
C LEU A 456 -43.09 -14.88 25.46
N ILE A 457 -41.94 -14.67 24.83
CA ILE A 457 -40.91 -15.70 24.64
C ILE A 457 -39.78 -15.50 25.66
N ASN A 458 -39.88 -16.17 26.80
CA ASN A 458 -38.88 -16.12 27.87
C ASN A 458 -37.57 -16.81 27.46
N GLY A 459 -36.48 -16.43 28.12
CA GLY A 459 -35.14 -17.00 27.94
C GLY A 459 -34.26 -16.23 26.94
N LEU A 460 -34.85 -15.42 26.08
CA LEU A 460 -34.13 -14.49 25.20
C LEU A 460 -33.80 -13.19 25.95
N PRO A 461 -32.68 -12.49 25.62
CA PRO A 461 -32.46 -11.10 26.00
C PRO A 461 -33.65 -10.25 25.54
N GLU A 462 -34.15 -9.37 26.42
CA GLU A 462 -35.36 -8.57 26.16
C GLU A 462 -36.50 -9.42 25.57
N PRO A 463 -37.09 -10.34 26.37
CA PRO A 463 -38.05 -11.33 25.90
C PRO A 463 -39.10 -10.76 24.93
N PRO A 464 -39.10 -11.17 23.64
CA PRO A 464 -40.01 -10.59 22.66
C PRO A 464 -41.44 -11.08 22.88
N ILE A 465 -42.40 -10.28 22.44
CA ILE A 465 -43.82 -10.61 22.42
C ILE A 465 -44.25 -10.83 20.97
N THR A 466 -45.05 -11.86 20.70
CA THR A 466 -45.55 -12.11 19.34
C THR A 466 -46.46 -10.99 18.85
N ASN A 467 -46.30 -10.60 17.59
CA ASN A 467 -47.14 -9.61 16.93
C ASN A 467 -48.50 -10.18 16.48
N SER A 468 -49.34 -9.35 15.83
CA SER A 468 -50.66 -9.74 15.31
C SER A 468 -50.64 -10.93 14.32
N PHE A 469 -49.50 -11.20 13.70
CA PHE A 469 -49.29 -12.32 12.78
C PHE A 469 -48.64 -13.54 13.45
N GLY A 470 -48.44 -13.48 14.77
CA GLY A 470 -47.86 -14.54 15.59
C GLY A 470 -46.35 -14.62 15.55
N PHE A 471 -45.65 -13.70 14.88
CA PHE A 471 -44.20 -13.73 14.75
C PHE A 471 -43.50 -13.07 15.94
N TYR A 472 -42.34 -13.60 16.30
CA TYR A 472 -41.39 -12.98 17.22
C TYR A 472 -39.98 -13.04 16.65
N VAL A 473 -39.12 -12.10 17.09
CA VAL A 473 -37.70 -12.07 16.75
C VAL A 473 -36.92 -11.49 17.93
N ALA A 474 -35.75 -12.05 18.23
CA ALA A 474 -34.79 -11.48 19.18
C ALA A 474 -33.38 -11.49 18.60
N SER A 475 -32.59 -10.49 18.97
CA SER A 475 -31.16 -10.41 18.67
C SER A 475 -30.37 -10.96 19.85
N VAL A 476 -29.50 -11.93 19.62
CA VAL A 476 -28.63 -12.52 20.66
C VAL A 476 -27.19 -12.55 20.20
N PRO A 477 -26.20 -12.45 21.09
CA PRO A 477 -24.79 -12.56 20.72
C PRO A 477 -24.47 -13.88 20.01
N ALA A 478 -23.47 -13.88 19.14
CA ALA A 478 -22.90 -15.10 18.60
C ALA A 478 -22.48 -16.04 19.74
N ARG A 479 -22.52 -17.36 19.49
CA ARG A 479 -22.23 -18.41 20.49
C ARG A 479 -23.25 -18.49 21.63
N TRP A 480 -24.35 -17.73 21.57
CA TRP A 480 -25.40 -17.80 22.58
C TRP A 480 -25.95 -19.23 22.73
N THR A 481 -26.10 -19.63 23.98
CA THR A 481 -26.67 -20.92 24.39
C THR A 481 -27.72 -20.64 25.46
N GLY A 482 -28.92 -21.20 25.29
CA GLY A 482 -30.02 -21.02 26.22
C GLY A 482 -31.28 -21.76 25.79
N THR A 483 -32.30 -21.66 26.63
CA THR A 483 -33.60 -22.31 26.41
C THR A 483 -34.67 -21.23 26.31
N ILE A 484 -35.49 -21.31 25.26
CA ILE A 484 -36.60 -20.40 25.03
C ILE A 484 -37.93 -21.05 25.40
N THR A 485 -38.83 -20.31 26.05
CA THR A 485 -40.10 -20.82 26.57
C THR A 485 -41.24 -19.81 26.33
N PRO A 486 -42.28 -20.17 25.57
CA PRO A 486 -43.44 -19.32 25.38
C PRO A 486 -44.30 -19.27 26.66
N LYS A 487 -44.84 -18.09 26.96
CA LYS A 487 -45.72 -17.86 28.11
C LYS A 487 -46.93 -17.02 27.70
N LEU A 488 -48.12 -17.55 27.98
CA LEU A 488 -49.40 -16.85 27.93
C LEU A 488 -50.31 -17.48 28.99
N ASP A 489 -50.88 -16.66 29.87
CA ASP A 489 -51.66 -17.16 31.01
C ASP A 489 -52.88 -17.98 30.55
N GLY A 490 -53.16 -19.08 31.25
CA GLY A 490 -54.26 -20.00 30.90
C GLY A 490 -54.00 -20.91 29.69
N HIS A 491 -52.79 -20.86 29.10
CA HIS A 491 -52.43 -21.65 27.92
C HIS A 491 -51.18 -22.50 28.16
N SER A 492 -51.01 -23.53 27.33
CA SER A 492 -49.83 -24.39 27.23
C SER A 492 -49.31 -24.38 25.81
N PHE A 493 -48.06 -24.80 25.62
CA PHE A 493 -47.40 -24.75 24.32
C PHE A 493 -46.70 -26.07 23.99
N VAL A 494 -46.68 -26.39 22.70
CA VAL A 494 -45.97 -27.54 22.14
C VAL A 494 -45.03 -27.05 21.05
N PRO A 495 -43.71 -27.31 21.14
CA PRO A 495 -43.02 -27.87 22.30
C PRO A 495 -43.11 -26.92 23.52
N THR A 496 -42.90 -27.42 24.73
CA THR A 496 -42.94 -26.57 25.94
C THR A 496 -41.75 -25.61 26.01
N SER A 497 -40.61 -26.00 25.43
CA SER A 497 -39.44 -25.16 25.28
C SER A 497 -38.59 -25.64 24.10
N LEU A 498 -37.67 -24.79 23.64
CA LEU A 498 -36.64 -25.13 22.66
C LEU A 498 -35.27 -24.77 23.21
N SER A 499 -34.30 -25.68 23.10
CA SER A 499 -32.91 -25.41 23.48
C SER A 499 -32.10 -25.04 22.26
N ILE A 500 -31.32 -23.97 22.38
CA ILE A 500 -30.41 -23.46 21.37
C ILE A 500 -29.01 -23.55 21.96
N THR A 501 -28.10 -24.18 21.24
CA THR A 501 -26.72 -24.40 21.67
C THR A 501 -25.80 -23.84 20.61
N ASP A 502 -24.80 -23.08 21.06
CA ASP A 502 -23.73 -22.54 20.22
C ASP A 502 -24.25 -21.90 18.93
N LEU A 503 -25.02 -20.80 19.06
CA LEU A 503 -25.64 -20.15 17.90
C LEU A 503 -24.57 -19.55 16.95
N ARG A 504 -24.45 -20.13 15.74
CA ARG A 504 -23.48 -19.72 14.69
C ARG A 504 -24.11 -19.10 13.43
N SER A 505 -25.43 -18.96 13.39
CA SER A 505 -26.17 -18.32 12.30
C SER A 505 -27.55 -17.90 12.79
N ASP A 506 -28.25 -17.07 12.02
CA ASP A 506 -29.67 -16.82 12.26
C ASP A 506 -30.44 -18.14 12.32
N LYS A 507 -31.34 -18.26 13.29
CA LYS A 507 -32.12 -19.47 13.56
C LYS A 507 -33.60 -19.12 13.56
N GLY A 508 -34.22 -19.26 12.40
CA GLY A 508 -35.66 -19.15 12.22
C GLY A 508 -36.41 -20.40 12.64
N GLU A 509 -37.73 -20.41 12.40
CA GLU A 509 -38.63 -21.55 12.58
C GLU A 509 -38.66 -22.12 14.01
N GLN A 510 -38.33 -21.30 15.00
CA GLN A 510 -38.46 -21.67 16.41
C GLN A 510 -39.93 -21.55 16.85
N ASN A 511 -40.78 -22.39 16.28
CA ASN A 511 -42.23 -22.25 16.32
C ASN A 511 -42.85 -22.94 17.54
N PHE A 512 -43.99 -22.42 17.98
CA PHE A 512 -44.78 -23.01 19.06
C PHE A 512 -46.25 -23.12 18.65
N THR A 513 -46.90 -24.20 19.07
CA THR A 513 -48.35 -24.36 18.97
C THR A 513 -48.98 -24.16 20.33
N MET A 514 -49.80 -23.12 20.47
CA MET A 514 -50.59 -22.83 21.66
C MET A 514 -51.77 -23.80 21.78
N ARG A 515 -52.05 -24.22 23.01
CA ARG A 515 -53.21 -25.00 23.42
C ARG A 515 -53.85 -24.32 24.63
N LYS A 516 -55.18 -24.26 24.67
CA LYS A 516 -55.89 -23.78 25.87
C LYS A 516 -55.80 -24.83 26.97
N ASN A 517 -55.50 -24.43 28.21
CA ASN A 517 -55.45 -25.39 29.32
C ASN A 517 -56.85 -25.93 29.62
N GLY A 518 -56.94 -27.21 30.01
CA GLY A 518 -58.21 -27.88 30.31
C GLY A 518 -59.01 -28.34 29.07
N VAL A 519 -58.36 -28.38 27.90
CA VAL A 519 -58.99 -28.70 26.62
C VAL A 519 -58.12 -29.70 25.84
N ILE A 520 -58.75 -30.70 25.22
CA ILE A 520 -58.16 -31.66 24.29
C ILE A 520 -58.62 -31.31 22.86
N TYR A 521 -57.74 -31.54 21.88
CA TYR A 521 -58.08 -31.37 20.47
C TYR A 521 -58.09 -32.73 19.77
N ILE A 522 -59.21 -33.06 19.11
CA ILE A 522 -59.38 -34.26 18.29
C ILE A 522 -59.16 -33.83 16.84
N LYS A 523 -58.25 -34.53 16.13
CA LYS A 523 -58.00 -34.30 14.70
C LYS A 523 -58.30 -35.56 13.92
N GLY A 524 -58.90 -35.41 12.76
CA GLY A 524 -59.18 -36.54 11.87
C GLY A 524 -59.48 -36.08 10.45
N THR A 525 -59.77 -37.04 9.58
CA THR A 525 -60.15 -36.80 8.19
C THR A 525 -61.41 -37.56 7.85
N VAL A 526 -62.30 -36.96 7.06
CA VAL A 526 -63.50 -37.59 6.52
C VAL A 526 -63.33 -37.73 5.01
N LYS A 527 -63.27 -38.99 4.55
CA LYS A 527 -63.03 -39.37 3.16
C LYS A 527 -64.02 -40.47 2.76
N ASP A 528 -64.34 -40.56 1.47
CA ASP A 528 -65.11 -41.67 0.93
C ASP A 528 -64.24 -42.93 0.75
N GLU A 529 -64.87 -44.02 0.28
CA GLU A 529 -64.20 -45.32 0.07
C GLU A 529 -63.09 -45.26 -0.99
N SER A 530 -63.10 -44.27 -1.88
CA SER A 530 -62.04 -44.03 -2.87
C SER A 530 -60.88 -43.20 -2.32
N GLY A 531 -61.02 -42.69 -1.09
CA GLY A 531 -60.06 -41.79 -0.45
C GLY A 531 -60.26 -40.32 -0.81
N ALA A 532 -61.33 -39.96 -1.51
CA ALA A 532 -61.65 -38.57 -1.84
C ALA A 532 -62.20 -37.82 -0.62
N ALA A 533 -61.78 -36.58 -0.45
CA ALA A 533 -62.17 -35.74 0.68
C ALA A 533 -63.66 -35.37 0.62
N LEU A 534 -64.39 -35.58 1.71
CA LEU A 534 -65.80 -35.23 1.82
C LEU A 534 -65.97 -33.84 2.43
N ALA A 535 -65.65 -32.82 1.64
CA ALA A 535 -65.85 -31.42 2.00
C ALA A 535 -67.34 -31.13 2.23
N GLY A 536 -67.71 -30.71 3.45
CA GLY A 536 -69.09 -30.39 3.82
C GLY A 536 -69.85 -31.47 4.60
N ALA A 537 -69.22 -32.61 4.92
CA ALA A 537 -69.78 -33.50 5.93
C ALA A 537 -69.87 -32.79 7.29
N GLU A 538 -70.96 -33.02 8.02
CA GLU A 538 -71.17 -32.49 9.37
C GLU A 538 -70.85 -33.56 10.42
N LEU A 539 -70.02 -33.20 11.40
CA LEU A 539 -69.75 -34.03 12.57
C LEU A 539 -70.74 -33.68 13.68
N GLN A 540 -71.54 -34.65 14.11
CA GLN A 540 -72.47 -34.54 15.23
C GLN A 540 -71.88 -35.22 16.47
N GLY A 541 -72.16 -34.66 17.66
CA GLY A 541 -71.70 -35.19 18.95
C GLY A 541 -70.53 -34.44 19.57
N LEU A 542 -69.82 -33.61 18.81
CA LEU A 542 -68.78 -32.72 19.35
C LEU A 542 -69.40 -31.47 20.01
N PRO A 543 -68.78 -30.90 21.07
CA PRO A 543 -69.32 -29.75 21.81
C PRO A 543 -69.58 -28.48 20.97
N GLU A 544 -68.91 -28.36 19.82
CA GLU A 544 -69.12 -27.30 18.83
C GLU A 544 -69.30 -27.91 17.43
N ARG A 545 -70.07 -27.23 16.56
CA ARG A 545 -70.22 -27.61 15.14
C ARG A 545 -68.85 -27.55 14.46
N THR A 546 -68.22 -28.70 14.29
CA THR A 546 -66.88 -28.81 13.72
C THR A 546 -66.97 -28.78 12.20
N ARG A 547 -66.28 -27.82 11.58
CA ARG A 547 -66.26 -27.66 10.13
C ARG A 547 -65.14 -28.50 9.52
N ILE A 548 -65.47 -29.27 8.50
CA ILE A 548 -64.52 -30.03 7.69
C ILE A 548 -64.05 -29.13 6.54
N ASN A 549 -62.73 -29.02 6.35
CA ASN A 549 -62.17 -28.21 5.27
C ASN A 549 -62.35 -28.88 3.89
N SER A 550 -61.95 -28.19 2.81
CA SER A 550 -62.00 -28.73 1.44
C SER A 550 -61.16 -29.99 1.21
N ASN A 551 -60.21 -30.28 2.11
CA ASN A 551 -59.33 -31.44 2.06
C ASN A 551 -59.83 -32.60 2.94
N GLY A 552 -61.00 -32.46 3.55
CA GLY A 552 -61.59 -33.48 4.42
C GLY A 552 -61.06 -33.48 5.84
N ASP A 553 -60.17 -32.56 6.23
CA ASP A 553 -59.61 -32.50 7.58
C ASP A 553 -60.55 -31.77 8.54
N TYR A 554 -60.58 -32.23 9.79
CA TYR A 554 -61.25 -31.55 10.89
C TYR A 554 -60.39 -31.45 12.14
N VAL A 555 -60.66 -30.42 12.94
CA VAL A 555 -60.10 -30.24 14.28
C VAL A 555 -61.24 -29.85 15.21
N ALA A 556 -61.49 -30.66 16.23
CA ALA A 556 -62.53 -30.44 17.23
C ALA A 556 -61.92 -30.14 18.59
N GLN A 557 -62.52 -29.20 19.30
CA GLN A 557 -62.13 -28.84 20.65
C GLN A 557 -63.07 -29.52 21.66
N VAL A 558 -62.53 -30.32 22.58
CA VAL A 558 -63.30 -30.98 23.64
C VAL A 558 -62.71 -30.69 25.02
N PRO A 559 -63.51 -30.61 26.09
CA PRO A 559 -62.99 -30.49 27.45
C PRO A 559 -62.05 -31.64 27.83
N LEU A 560 -61.12 -31.39 28.75
CA LEU A 560 -60.36 -32.46 29.38
C LEU A 560 -61.32 -33.46 30.04
N ASN A 561 -61.10 -34.76 29.79
CA ASN A 561 -62.00 -35.88 30.19
C ASN A 561 -63.34 -35.94 29.44
N TRP A 562 -63.46 -35.29 28.28
CA TRP A 562 -64.64 -35.46 27.44
C TRP A 562 -64.79 -36.91 26.98
N ALA A 563 -66.04 -37.42 27.04
CA ALA A 563 -66.46 -38.69 26.49
C ALA A 563 -67.75 -38.47 25.69
N GLY A 564 -67.82 -39.04 24.49
CA GLY A 564 -68.98 -38.94 23.60
C GLY A 564 -68.73 -39.72 22.32
N THR A 565 -69.77 -39.90 21.50
CA THR A 565 -69.68 -40.58 20.20
C THR A 565 -69.77 -39.56 19.07
N ILE A 566 -68.88 -39.66 18.08
CA ILE A 566 -68.88 -38.81 16.89
C ILE A 566 -69.67 -39.52 15.78
N LYS A 567 -70.61 -38.81 15.16
CA LYS A 567 -71.41 -39.32 14.04
C LYS A 567 -71.32 -38.37 12.85
N ASP A 568 -70.97 -38.92 11.70
CA ASP A 568 -70.82 -38.15 10.46
C ASP A 568 -72.14 -38.13 9.68
N THR A 569 -72.50 -36.98 9.11
CA THR A 569 -73.69 -36.84 8.25
C THR A 569 -73.38 -36.02 7.00
N LEU A 570 -73.69 -36.57 5.82
CA LEU A 570 -73.62 -35.89 4.52
C LEU A 570 -74.69 -36.48 3.60
N ASN A 571 -75.50 -35.61 2.95
CA ASN A 571 -76.57 -36.06 2.05
C ASN A 571 -76.00 -36.94 0.93
N GLY A 572 -76.51 -38.17 0.80
CA GLY A 572 -76.05 -39.15 -0.19
C GLY A 572 -74.98 -40.13 0.28
N TYR A 573 -74.51 -40.05 1.54
CA TYR A 573 -73.47 -40.91 2.10
C TYR A 573 -73.94 -41.64 3.37
N GLN A 574 -73.47 -42.87 3.58
CA GLN A 574 -73.59 -43.59 4.84
C GLN A 574 -72.22 -43.73 5.50
N PHE A 575 -72.15 -43.42 6.79
CA PHE A 575 -70.91 -43.45 7.56
C PHE A 575 -70.98 -44.51 8.66
N ASN A 576 -69.86 -45.18 8.90
CA ASN A 576 -69.69 -46.05 10.07
C ASN A 576 -69.35 -45.20 11.30
N SER A 577 -70.06 -45.38 12.41
CA SER A 577 -69.77 -44.64 13.65
C SER A 577 -68.38 -44.97 14.18
N ILE A 578 -67.60 -43.94 14.53
CA ILE A 578 -66.30 -44.06 15.17
C ILE A 578 -66.47 -43.61 16.63
N GLN A 579 -66.12 -44.49 17.58
CA GLN A 579 -66.18 -44.20 19.01
C GLN A 579 -64.97 -43.40 19.49
#